data_AF-A0A3B9BMK4-F1
#
_entry.id   AF-A0A3B9BMK4-F1
#
_cell.length_a   1.000
_cell.length_b   1.000
_cell.length_c   1.000
_cell.angle_alpha   90.00
_cell.angle_beta   90.00
_cell.angle_gamma   90.00
#
_symmetry.space_group_name_H-M   'P 1'
#
loop_
_entity.id
_entity.type
_entity.pdbx_description
1 polymer ?
#
loop_
_entity_poly.entity_id
_entity_poly.type
_entity_poly.pdbx_seq_one_letter_code
_entity_poly.pdbx_strand_id
1 'polypeptide(L)' 'DDQVYVDDRTIDSHIKRLRKKFKTVDPDFNAIETLYGVGYRYDDT' A
#
# COMPACT_ATOMS: atom_id res chain seq x y z
N ASP A 1 -18.43 12.73 13.19
CA ASP A 1 -17.36 12.48 12.20
C ASP A 1 -16.19 11.81 12.86
N ASP A 2 -16.27 10.48 12.92
CA ASP A 2 -15.22 9.60 13.43
C ASP A 2 -14.05 9.60 12.44
N GLN A 3 -13.25 10.67 12.48
CA GLN A 3 -11.91 10.62 11.91
C GLN A 3 -11.10 9.66 12.78
N VAL A 4 -11.17 8.37 12.43
CA VAL A 4 -10.27 7.35 12.93
C VAL A 4 -8.87 7.86 12.65
N TYR A 5 -8.18 8.33 13.68
CA TYR A 5 -6.80 8.80 13.60
C TYR A 5 -5.93 7.56 13.34
N VAL A 6 -5.77 7.22 12.07
CA VAL A 6 -4.92 6.11 11.63
C VAL A 6 -3.49 6.63 11.63
N ASP A 7 -2.65 6.14 12.55
CA ASP A 7 -1.20 6.38 12.53
C ASP A 7 -0.64 5.92 11.18
N ASP A 8 0.10 6.78 10.49
CA ASP A 8 0.73 6.50 9.19
C ASP A 8 1.53 5.17 9.19
N ARG A 9 2.09 4.78 10.35
CA ARG A 9 2.79 3.50 10.53
C ARG A 9 1.89 2.28 10.37
N THR A 10 0.58 2.44 10.61
CA THR A 10 -0.42 1.40 10.38
C THR A 10 -0.62 1.19 8.87
N ILE A 11 -0.66 2.27 8.08
CA ILE A 11 -0.85 2.22 6.62
C ILE A 11 0.31 1.46 5.98
N ASP A 12 1.55 1.78 6.35
CA ASP A 12 2.76 1.10 5.87
C ASP A 12 2.69 -0.43 6.04
N SER A 13 2.24 -0.87 7.20
CA SER A 13 2.12 -2.29 7.51
C SER A 13 1.07 -2.98 6.63
N HIS A 14 -0.03 -2.31 6.33
CA HIS A 14 -1.06 -2.84 5.43
C HIS A 14 -0.58 -2.88 3.98
N ILE A 15 0.10 -1.84 3.50
CA ILE A 15 0.67 -1.83 2.15
C ILE A 15 1.71 -2.94 1.96
N LYS A 16 2.59 -3.15 2.95
CA LYS A 16 3.54 -4.27 2.93
C LYS A 16 2.85 -5.63 2.83
N ARG A 17 1.77 -5.84 3.61
CA ARG A 17 0.99 -7.09 3.59
C ARG A 17 0.28 -7.30 2.25
N LEU A 18 -0.28 -6.24 1.67
CA LEU A 18 -0.94 -6.30 0.36
C LEU A 18 0.05 -6.67 -0.75
N ARG A 19 1.17 -5.94 -0.86
CA ARG A 19 2.23 -6.25 -1.83
C ARG A 19 2.71 -7.70 -1.68
N LYS A 20 2.87 -8.20 -0.45
CA LYS A 20 3.25 -9.59 -0.21
C LYS A 20 2.22 -10.58 -0.76
N LYS A 21 0.92 -10.34 -0.54
CA LYS A 21 -0.15 -11.21 -1.06
C LYS A 21 -0.16 -11.23 -2.59
N PHE A 22 -0.06 -10.09 -3.26
CA PHE A 22 0.01 -10.05 -4.72
C PHE A 22 1.25 -10.79 -5.24
N LYS A 23 2.41 -10.59 -4.60
CA LYS A 23 3.64 -11.32 -4.94
C LYS A 23 3.57 -12.84 -4.78
N THR A 24 2.59 -13.37 -4.05
CA THR A 24 2.38 -14.83 -3.99
C THR A 24 1.74 -15.39 -5.25
N VAL A 25 1.00 -14.57 -6.01
CA VAL A 25 0.30 -14.95 -7.24
C VAL A 25 1.05 -14.45 -8.47
N ASP A 26 1.62 -13.25 -8.38
CA ASP A 26 2.39 -12.58 -9.43
C ASP A 26 3.71 -12.06 -8.85
N PRO A 27 4.84 -12.77 -9.04
CA PRO A 27 6.15 -12.38 -8.53
C PRO A 27 6.62 -10.98 -8.96
N ASP A 28 6.17 -10.52 -10.13
CA ASP A 28 6.58 -9.26 -10.74
C ASP A 28 5.67 -8.08 -10.36
N PHE A 29 4.65 -8.32 -9.53
CA PHE A 29 3.71 -7.31 -9.09
C PHE A 29 4.40 -6.05 -8.51
N ASN A 30 4.12 -4.91 -9.14
CA ASN A 30 4.66 -3.60 -8.79
C ASN A 30 3.62 -2.45 -8.84
N ALA A 31 2.33 -2.76 -9.09
CA ALA A 31 1.24 -1.78 -9.28
C ALA A 31 0.96 -0.85 -8.07
N ILE A 32 1.36 -1.21 -6.85
CA ILE A 32 1.23 -0.33 -5.68
C ILE A 32 2.52 0.46 -5.52
N GLU A 33 2.48 1.75 -5.81
CA GLU A 33 3.60 2.68 -5.74
C GLU A 33 3.61 3.48 -4.43
N THR A 34 4.80 3.89 -4.00
CA THR A 34 4.97 4.79 -2.85
C THR A 34 5.24 6.20 -3.36
N LEU A 35 4.37 7.14 -3.00
CA LEU A 35 4.51 8.56 -3.28
C LEU A 35 5.07 9.25 -2.03
N TYR A 36 6.35 9.58 -2.06
CA TYR A 36 7.04 10.23 -0.94
C TYR A 36 6.34 11.52 -0.51
N GLY A 37 5.95 11.61 0.76
CA GLY A 37 5.27 12.77 1.34
C GLY A 37 3.78 12.89 1.02
N VAL A 38 3.20 11.94 0.26
CA VAL A 38 1.77 11.96 -0.13
C VAL A 38 1.06 10.68 0.29
N GLY A 39 1.69 9.51 0.13
CA GLY A 39 1.12 8.22 0.50
C GLY A 39 1.38 7.14 -0.55
N TYR A 40 0.32 6.46 -0.99
CA TYR A 40 0.40 5.30 -1.88
C TYR A 40 -0.58 5.45 -3.05
N ARG A 41 -0.20 4.93 -4.21
CA ARG A 41 -1.02 4.94 -5.42
C ARG A 41 -1.08 3.53 -6.01
N TYR A 42 -2.23 3.17 -6.57
CA TYR A 42 -2.35 2.01 -7.45
C TYR A 42 -2.27 2.48 -8.90
N ASP A 43 -1.43 1.83 -9.70
CA ASP A 43 -1.31 2.03 -11.14
C ASP A 43 -1.71 0.74 -11.87
N ASP A 44 -2.61 0.88 -12.83
CA ASP A 44 -3.18 -0.23 -13.61
C ASP A 44 -2.64 -0.24 -15.06
N THR A 45 -1.64 0.60 -15.34
CA THR A 45 -1.06 0.77 -16.68
C THR A 45 0.11 -0.16 -17.00
#